data_AF-A0A6I9W6T3-F1
#
_entry.id   AF-A0A6I9W6T3-F1
#
_cell.length_a   1.000
_cell.length_b   1.000
_cell.length_c   1.000
_cell.angle_alpha   90.00
_cell.angle_beta   90.00
_cell.angle_gamma   90.00
#
_symmetry.space_group_name_H-M   'P 1'
#
loop_
_entity.id
_entity.type
_entity.pdbx_description
1 polymer ?
#
loop_
_entity_poly.entity_id
_entity_poly.type
_entity_poly.pdbx_seq_one_letter_code
_entity_poly.pdbx_strand_id
1 'polypeptide(L)'
;MLTFQFIHAIVLLATIFVIGKCHAHSTIQQRQELRPLCTSCGDECDKCDFGFIISTVCGTPQCRRGPGEICGGPSDTWGVCGDGLICSCNRCSGCSLDSLTCFANPCLPHQSLESRGHVDILDRYAPINRIVN
;
A
#
# COMPACT_ATOMS: atom_id res chain seq x y z
N MET A 1 -55.96 27.45 -17.03
CA MET A 1 -54.83 27.21 -17.97
C MET A 1 -53.48 27.58 -17.37
N LEU A 2 -53.33 28.73 -16.70
CA LEU A 2 -52.06 29.18 -16.11
C LEU A 2 -51.56 28.29 -14.95
N THR A 3 -52.46 27.81 -14.10
CA THR A 3 -52.16 26.96 -12.93
C THR A 3 -51.58 25.60 -13.30
N PHE A 4 -52.08 24.97 -14.37
CA PHE A 4 -51.56 23.70 -14.89
C PHE A 4 -50.11 23.83 -15.35
N GLN A 5 -49.77 24.95 -16.01
CA GLN A 5 -48.41 25.22 -16.48
C GLN A 5 -47.42 25.37 -15.30
N PHE A 6 -47.83 26.04 -14.23
CA PHE A 6 -47.01 26.16 -13.02
C PHE A 6 -46.79 24.83 -12.31
N ILE A 7 -47.82 23.98 -12.24
CA ILE A 7 -47.69 22.65 -11.62
C ILE A 7 -46.69 21.80 -12.39
N HIS A 8 -46.74 21.79 -13.73
CA HIS A 8 -45.77 21.06 -14.55
C HIS A 8 -44.34 21.58 -14.37
N ALA A 9 -44.14 22.90 -14.31
CA ALA A 9 -42.83 23.48 -14.07
C ALA A 9 -42.24 23.09 -12.70
N ILE A 10 -43.06 23.10 -11.65
CA ILE A 10 -42.63 22.69 -10.30
C ILE A 10 -42.26 21.20 -10.27
N VAL A 11 -43.06 20.33 -10.91
CA VAL A 11 -42.78 18.90 -10.98
C VAL A 11 -41.47 18.62 -11.73
N LEU A 12 -41.21 19.31 -12.85
CA LEU A 12 -39.97 19.17 -13.61
C LEU A 12 -38.74 19.64 -12.83
N LEU A 13 -38.84 20.72 -12.07
CA LEU A 13 -37.73 21.19 -11.23
C LEU A 13 -37.45 20.21 -10.08
N ALA A 14 -38.49 19.65 -9.47
CA ALA A 14 -38.35 18.67 -8.41
C ALA A 14 -37.69 17.38 -8.90
N THR A 15 -38.07 16.85 -10.08
CA THR A 15 -37.46 15.64 -10.65
C THR A 15 -35.99 15.84 -10.98
N ILE A 16 -35.61 16.98 -11.56
CA ILE A 16 -34.19 17.30 -11.85
C ILE A 16 -33.37 17.34 -10.56
N PHE A 17 -33.89 17.95 -9.48
CA PHE A 17 -33.18 18.03 -8.21
C PHE A 17 -32.99 16.67 -7.53
N VAL A 18 -34.00 15.79 -7.60
CA VAL A 18 -33.92 14.41 -7.09
C VAL A 18 -32.91 13.59 -7.88
N ILE A 19 -32.96 13.66 -9.22
CA ILE A 19 -32.01 12.97 -10.11
C ILE A 19 -30.57 13.45 -9.84
N GLY A 20 -30.34 14.76 -9.68
CA GLY A 20 -29.03 15.32 -9.36
C GLY A 20 -28.46 14.83 -8.02
N LYS A 21 -29.31 14.66 -6.99
CA LYS A 21 -28.87 14.09 -5.71
C LYS A 21 -28.65 12.58 -5.73
N CYS A 22 -29.44 11.84 -6.50
CA CYS A 22 -29.26 10.40 -6.64
C CYS A 22 -28.01 10.04 -7.46
N HIS A 23 -27.63 10.82 -8.47
CA HIS A 23 -26.40 10.59 -9.24
C HIS A 23 -25.12 11.04 -8.51
N ALA A 24 -25.22 11.88 -7.47
CA ALA A 24 -24.10 12.18 -6.59
C ALA A 24 -23.81 11.07 -5.56
N HIS A 25 -24.63 10.00 -5.53
CA HIS A 25 -24.51 8.88 -4.59
C HIS A 25 -24.38 7.50 -5.28
N SER A 26 -23.85 7.42 -6.50
CA SER A 26 -23.18 6.17 -6.92
C SER A 26 -21.75 6.24 -6.42
N THR A 27 -21.60 5.99 -5.12
CA THR A 27 -20.34 5.66 -4.48
C THR A 27 -19.75 4.45 -5.20
N ILE A 28 -18.95 4.70 -6.23
CA ILE A 28 -17.83 3.85 -6.58
C ILE A 28 -16.96 3.87 -5.32
N GLN A 29 -17.27 3.00 -4.38
CA GLN A 29 -16.40 2.63 -3.29
C GLN A 29 -15.29 1.79 -3.92
N GLN A 30 -14.48 2.44 -4.75
CA GLN A 30 -13.16 1.95 -5.03
C GLN A 30 -12.49 1.98 -3.65
N ARG A 31 -12.34 0.79 -3.04
CA ARG A 31 -11.18 0.53 -2.19
C ARG A 31 -9.94 0.69 -3.08
N GLN A 32 -9.67 1.92 -3.53
CA GLN A 32 -8.29 2.33 -3.60
C GLN A 32 -7.87 2.24 -2.14
N GLU A 33 -7.04 1.25 -1.82
CA GLU A 33 -6.04 1.45 -0.78
C GLU A 33 -5.40 2.79 -1.11
N LEU A 34 -5.91 3.85 -0.50
CA LEU A 34 -5.32 5.17 -0.58
C LEU A 34 -4.04 5.03 0.23
N ARG A 35 -2.98 4.53 -0.41
CA ARG A 35 -1.68 4.40 0.22
C ARG A 35 -1.32 5.80 0.68
N PRO A 36 -1.14 6.01 2.00
CA PRO A 36 -0.93 7.34 2.53
C PRO A 36 0.34 7.90 1.92
N LEU A 37 0.16 8.88 1.03
CA LEU A 37 1.22 9.57 0.33
C LEU A 37 1.62 10.77 1.17
N CYS A 38 2.88 10.82 1.59
CA CYS A 38 3.49 11.98 2.24
C CYS A 38 2.67 12.59 3.41
N THR A 39 2.36 11.82 4.46
CA THR A 39 1.62 12.34 5.62
C THR A 39 2.58 12.99 6.62
N SER A 40 2.54 14.32 6.71
CA SER A 40 3.34 15.08 7.67
C SER A 40 2.84 14.89 9.11
N CYS A 41 3.77 14.81 10.08
CA CYS A 41 3.45 14.85 11.53
C CYS A 41 3.35 16.27 12.10
N GLY A 42 3.67 17.31 11.31
CA GLY A 42 3.58 18.70 11.76
C GLY A 42 4.43 18.96 13.00
N ASP A 43 3.83 19.57 14.03
CA ASP A 43 4.49 19.87 15.31
C ASP A 43 4.44 18.69 16.31
N GLU A 44 3.82 17.57 15.92
CA GLU A 44 3.59 16.42 16.79
C GLU A 44 4.50 15.23 16.47
N CYS A 45 5.61 15.47 15.77
CA CYS A 45 6.55 14.41 15.37
C CYS A 45 7.21 13.69 16.57
N ASP A 46 7.29 14.34 17.72
CA ASP A 46 7.78 13.74 18.97
C ASP A 46 6.81 12.68 19.55
N LYS A 47 5.56 12.65 19.05
CA LYS A 47 4.54 11.67 19.44
C LYS A 47 4.49 10.45 18.50
N CYS A 48 5.35 10.38 17.48
CA CYS A 48 5.39 9.24 16.58
C CYS A 48 5.93 8.00 17.31
N ASP A 49 5.17 6.90 17.30
CA ASP A 49 5.50 5.67 18.02
C ASP A 49 6.84 5.03 17.60
N PHE A 50 7.28 5.27 16.37
CA PHE A 50 8.48 4.68 15.77
C PHE A 50 9.50 5.75 15.32
N GLY A 51 9.42 6.94 15.92
CA GLY A 51 10.20 8.11 15.54
C GLY A 51 9.74 8.75 14.22
N PHE A 52 10.50 9.73 13.74
CA PHE A 52 10.19 10.49 12.53
C PHE A 52 11.39 10.60 11.58
N ILE A 53 11.11 10.96 10.34
CA ILE A 53 12.12 11.22 9.30
C ILE A 53 11.67 12.37 8.41
N ILE A 54 12.62 13.15 7.90
CA ILE A 54 12.35 14.11 6.83
C ILE A 54 12.45 13.35 5.51
N SER A 55 11.32 13.12 4.85
CA SER A 55 11.30 12.46 3.55
C SER A 55 12.03 13.34 2.53
N THR A 56 13.00 12.78 1.82
CA THR A 56 13.73 13.47 0.74
C THR A 56 12.82 13.87 -0.42
N VAL A 57 11.74 13.11 -0.63
CA VAL A 57 10.79 13.32 -1.73
C VAL A 57 9.69 14.30 -1.35
N CYS A 58 9.15 14.17 -0.12
CA CYS A 58 8.06 15.02 0.32
C CYS A 58 8.55 16.34 0.95
N GLY A 59 9.80 16.39 1.40
CA GLY A 59 10.40 17.57 2.05
C GLY A 59 9.80 17.91 3.42
N THR A 60 8.92 17.06 3.95
CA THR A 60 8.20 17.26 5.22
C THR A 60 8.58 16.17 6.24
N PRO A 61 8.53 16.48 7.55
CA PRO A 61 8.75 15.49 8.59
C PRO A 61 7.55 14.54 8.67
N GLN A 62 7.80 13.23 8.72
CA GLN A 62 6.78 12.19 8.73
C GLN A 62 7.10 11.16 9.80
N CYS A 63 6.05 10.60 10.43
CA CYS A 63 6.22 9.44 11.30
C CYS A 63 6.73 8.24 10.48
N ARG A 64 7.66 7.50 11.06
CA ARG A 64 8.09 6.21 10.52
C ARG A 64 7.02 5.14 10.73
N ARG A 65 7.10 4.09 9.91
CA ARG A 65 6.13 2.99 9.85
C ARG A 65 6.50 1.86 10.82
N GLY A 66 5.49 1.35 11.52
CA GLY A 66 5.61 0.25 12.45
C GLY A 66 5.60 -1.14 11.79
N PRO A 67 5.80 -2.21 12.57
CA PRO A 67 5.81 -3.58 12.05
C PRO A 67 4.48 -3.95 11.36
N GLY A 68 4.57 -4.50 10.16
CA GLY A 68 3.41 -4.89 9.33
C GLY A 68 2.72 -3.74 8.59
N GLU A 69 3.03 -2.49 8.90
CA GLU A 69 2.49 -1.33 8.19
C GLU A 69 3.06 -1.20 6.77
N ILE A 70 2.33 -0.48 5.92
CA ILE A 70 2.73 -0.26 4.52
C ILE A 70 3.92 0.69 4.46
N CYS A 71 4.92 0.35 3.65
CA CYS A 71 6.15 1.13 3.46
C CYS A 71 6.64 1.08 2.01
N GLY A 72 7.66 1.90 1.70
CA GLY A 72 8.34 1.92 0.41
C GLY A 72 7.55 2.69 -0.64
N GLY A 73 7.36 2.08 -1.82
CA GLY A 73 6.84 2.76 -3.00
C GLY A 73 7.92 3.55 -3.75
N PRO A 74 7.58 4.21 -4.87
CA PRO A 74 8.53 5.04 -5.60
C PRO A 74 9.12 6.08 -4.66
N SER A 75 10.44 5.99 -4.41
CA SER A 75 11.17 6.89 -3.52
C SER A 75 10.57 7.02 -2.11
N ASP A 76 10.14 5.90 -1.52
CA ASP A 76 9.62 5.82 -0.14
C ASP A 76 8.36 6.66 0.12
N THR A 77 7.60 6.94 -0.92
CA THR A 77 6.37 7.74 -0.87
C THR A 77 5.28 7.18 0.05
N TRP A 78 5.27 5.88 0.33
CA TRP A 78 4.32 5.23 1.25
C TRP A 78 4.80 5.24 2.70
N GLY A 79 6.06 5.62 2.93
CA GLY A 79 6.68 5.75 4.24
C GLY A 79 7.90 4.87 4.42
N VAL A 80 8.72 5.25 5.39
CA VAL A 80 9.96 4.57 5.78
C VAL A 80 9.73 3.85 7.09
N CYS A 81 10.25 2.63 7.24
CA CYS A 81 10.11 1.86 8.48
C CYS A 81 10.91 2.46 9.65
N GLY A 82 10.44 2.21 10.87
CA GLY A 82 11.15 2.51 12.11
C GLY A 82 12.45 1.72 12.28
N ASP A 83 13.20 2.01 13.34
CA ASP A 83 14.47 1.35 13.58
C ASP A 83 14.29 -0.15 13.91
N GLY A 84 15.18 -0.99 13.37
CA GLY A 84 15.11 -2.46 13.47
C GLY A 84 14.18 -3.14 12.45
N LEU A 85 13.50 -2.36 11.61
CA LEU A 85 12.59 -2.86 10.58
C LEU A 85 13.15 -2.63 9.18
N ILE A 86 12.81 -3.52 8.26
CA ILE A 86 13.18 -3.44 6.84
C ILE A 86 11.89 -3.43 6.01
N CYS A 87 11.80 -2.53 5.05
CA CYS A 87 10.68 -2.53 4.12
C CYS A 87 10.83 -3.68 3.12
N SER A 88 9.93 -4.66 3.17
CA SER A 88 9.95 -5.82 2.29
C SER A 88 8.53 -6.15 1.86
N CYS A 89 8.32 -6.30 0.55
CA CYS A 89 6.98 -6.41 -0.03
C CYS A 89 6.00 -5.32 0.39
N ASN A 90 6.50 -4.09 0.44
CA ASN A 90 5.73 -2.92 0.86
C ASN A 90 5.21 -3.02 2.29
N ARG A 91 5.80 -3.87 3.15
CA ARG A 91 5.50 -3.94 4.58
C ARG A 91 6.76 -3.94 5.43
N CYS A 92 6.71 -3.28 6.58
CA CYS A 92 7.81 -3.29 7.52
C CYS A 92 7.93 -4.65 8.19
N SER A 93 9.08 -5.30 8.02
CA SER A 93 9.35 -6.65 8.51
C SER A 93 10.58 -6.63 9.42
N GLY A 94 10.60 -7.52 10.42
CA GLY A 94 11.61 -7.51 11.48
C GLY A 94 11.00 -7.17 12.84
N CYS A 95 11.82 -6.70 13.77
CA CYS A 95 11.39 -6.32 15.12
C CYS A 95 11.70 -4.84 15.35
N SER A 96 10.69 -4.07 15.72
CA SER A 96 10.84 -2.66 16.08
C SER A 96 11.70 -2.55 17.35
N LEU A 97 12.66 -1.63 17.35
CA LEU A 97 13.45 -1.34 18.55
C LEU A 97 12.67 -0.53 19.60
N ASP A 98 11.67 0.27 19.16
CA ASP A 98 10.86 1.10 20.05
C ASP A 98 9.81 0.29 20.82
N SER A 99 9.07 -0.56 20.10
CA SER A 99 7.93 -1.32 20.68
C SER A 99 8.26 -2.77 21.03
N LEU A 100 9.40 -3.29 20.55
CA LEU A 100 9.78 -4.72 20.62
C LEU A 100 8.77 -5.66 19.93
N THR A 101 7.83 -5.12 19.16
CA THR A 101 6.89 -5.91 18.37
C THR A 101 7.53 -6.33 17.05
N CYS A 102 7.26 -7.57 16.65
CA CYS A 102 7.83 -8.16 15.45
C CYS A 102 6.74 -8.48 14.43
N PHE A 103 7.07 -8.26 13.16
CA PHE A 103 6.27 -8.71 12.04
C PHE A 103 7.14 -9.57 11.12
N ALA A 104 6.79 -10.85 11.02
CA ALA A 104 7.41 -11.76 10.06
C ALA A 104 6.81 -11.50 8.68
N ASN A 105 7.66 -11.25 7.68
CA ASN A 105 7.18 -10.99 6.34
C ASN A 105 6.49 -12.24 5.76
N PRO A 106 5.21 -12.16 5.32
CA PRO A 106 4.55 -13.27 4.66
C PRO A 106 4.99 -13.47 3.20
N CYS A 107 5.87 -12.62 2.67
CA CYS A 107 6.35 -12.81 1.32
C CYS A 107 7.14 -14.09 1.17
N LEU A 108 6.72 -14.86 0.16
CA LEU A 108 7.58 -15.89 -0.39
C LEU A 108 8.91 -15.24 -0.75
N PRO A 109 10.05 -15.89 -0.45
CA PRO A 109 11.31 -15.44 -1.01
C PRO A 109 11.09 -15.30 -2.51
N HIS A 110 11.41 -14.12 -3.05
CA HIS A 110 11.42 -13.96 -4.50
C HIS A 110 12.32 -15.07 -5.00
N GLN A 111 11.76 -16.11 -5.62
CA GLN A 111 12.56 -17.09 -6.33
C GLN A 111 13.26 -16.25 -7.38
N SER A 112 14.52 -15.88 -7.10
CA SER A 112 15.33 -15.16 -8.06
C SER A 112 15.27 -16.01 -9.31
N LEU A 113 15.16 -15.34 -10.46
CA LEU A 113 15.27 -16.00 -11.76
C LEU A 113 16.58 -16.82 -11.90
N GLU A 114 17.50 -16.70 -10.94
CA GLU A 114 18.69 -17.56 -10.77
C GLU A 114 18.36 -19.02 -10.46
N SER A 115 17.22 -19.33 -9.84
CA SER A 115 16.82 -20.73 -9.61
C SER A 115 16.47 -21.47 -10.92
N ARG A 116 16.21 -20.75 -12.01
CA ARG A 116 16.11 -21.37 -13.35
C ARG A 116 17.47 -21.74 -13.95
N GLY A 117 18.57 -21.13 -13.49
CA GLY A 117 19.91 -21.46 -13.97
C GLY A 117 20.51 -22.71 -13.32
N HIS A 118 20.09 -23.07 -12.11
CA HIS A 118 20.71 -24.17 -11.37
C HIS A 118 20.12 -25.55 -11.67
N VAL A 119 18.86 -25.62 -12.12
CA VAL A 119 18.21 -26.90 -12.47
C VAL A 119 18.79 -27.48 -13.77
N ASP A 120 19.24 -26.63 -14.71
CA ASP A 120 19.83 -27.08 -15.99
C ASP A 120 21.28 -27.60 -15.86
N ILE A 121 21.98 -27.33 -14.74
CA ILE A 121 23.36 -27.80 -14.53
C ILE A 121 23.37 -29.24 -13.97
N LEU A 122 22.36 -29.63 -13.19
CA LEU A 122 22.31 -30.97 -12.61
C LEU A 122 21.92 -32.06 -13.64
N ASP A 123 21.16 -31.71 -14.67
CA ASP A 123 20.84 -32.64 -15.77
C ASP A 123 22.00 -32.84 -16.75
N ARG A 124 22.99 -31.93 -16.77
CA ARG A 124 24.14 -32.02 -17.68
C ARG A 124 25.34 -32.76 -17.10
N TYR A 125 25.31 -33.09 -15.79
CA TYR A 125 26.38 -33.77 -15.07
C TYR A 125 25.98 -35.15 -14.54
N ALA A 126 25.03 -35.84 -15.17
CA ALA A 126 24.86 -37.28 -14.94
C ALA A 126 26.14 -38.00 -15.42
N PRO A 127 26.99 -38.54 -14.52
CA PRO A 127 28.12 -39.33 -14.95
C PRO A 127 27.58 -40.71 -15.33
N ILE A 128 27.84 -41.09 -16.58
CA ILE A 128 27.82 -42.47 -17.04
C ILE A 128 28.72 -43.27 -16.08
N ASN A 129 28.12 -44.09 -15.22
CA ASN A 129 28.63 -45.41 -14.81
C ASN A 129 27.78 -46.03 -13.70
N ARG A 130 26.94 -47.00 -14.07
CA ARG A 130 26.62 -48.15 -13.21
C ARG A 130 26.91 -49.43 -14.00
N ILE A 131 28.15 -49.88 -13.90
CA ILE A 131 28.53 -51.29 -14.06
C ILE A 131 29.01 -51.75 -12.67
N VAL A 132 28.61 -52.97 -12.29
CA VAL A 132 28.94 -53.74 -11.06
C VAL A 132 28.15 -53.27 -9.82
N ASN A 133 27.32 -54.07 -9.15
CA ASN A 133 27.43 -55.50 -8.80
C ASN A 133 26.05 -56.17 -8.76
#